data_AF-A0A5K0ZVP7-F1
#
_entry.id   AF-A0A5K0ZVP7-F1
#
_cell.length_a   1.000
_cell.length_b   1.000
_cell.length_c   1.000
_cell.angle_alpha   90.00
_cell.angle_beta   90.00
_cell.angle_gamma   90.00
#
_symmetry.space_group_name_H-M   'P 1'
#
loop_
_entity.id
_entity.type
_entity.pdbx_description
1 polymer ?
#
loop_
_entity_poly.entity_id
_entity_poly.type
_entity_poly.pdbx_seq_one_letter_code
_entity_poly.pdbx_strand_id
1 'polypeptide(L)' 'NNGTIDGQGEFWWDKFHKKELKYTRGYLIEFVYTTGIVISNITLLNSPSWNVHPVYS' A
#
# COMPACT_ATOMS: atom_id res chain seq x y z
N ASN A 1 5.44 -16.91 -13.14
CA ASN A 1 6.07 -15.59 -13.01
C ASN A 1 5.38 -14.84 -11.88
N ASN A 2 6.09 -14.57 -10.78
CA ASN A 2 5.58 -13.72 -9.69
C ASN A 2 5.85 -12.25 -10.06
N GLY A 3 4.79 -11.44 -10.14
CA GLY A 3 4.91 -10.00 -10.33
C GLY A 3 5.21 -9.31 -9.00
N THR A 4 6.06 -8.29 -8.99
CA THR A 4 6.34 -7.48 -7.80
C THR A 4 5.76 -6.09 -7.96
N ILE A 5 5.02 -5.64 -6.95
CA ILE A 5 4.59 -4.24 -6.80
C ILE A 5 5.41 -3.66 -5.64
N ASP A 6 6.34 -2.76 -5.97
CA ASP A 6 7.19 -2.05 -5.01
C ASP A 6 6.68 -0.62 -4.82
N GLY A 7 6.27 -0.29 -3.59
CA GLY A 7 5.72 1.00 -3.22
C GLY A 7 6.76 2.10 -2.96
N GLN A 8 8.06 1.78 -2.98
CA GLN A 8 9.16 2.73 -2.75
C GLN A 8 8.93 3.61 -1.51
N GLY A 9 8.47 2.99 -0.42
CA GLY A 9 8.00 3.66 0.79
C GLY A 9 9.04 4.47 1.55
N GLU A 10 10.33 4.33 1.25
CA GLU A 10 11.43 4.99 1.95
C GLU A 10 11.24 6.50 2.10
N PHE A 11 10.90 7.18 0.99
CA PHE A 11 10.61 8.62 0.99
C PHE A 11 9.47 8.98 1.95
N TRP A 12 8.43 8.14 2.01
CA TRP A 12 7.26 8.37 2.86
C TRP A 12 7.56 8.08 4.33
N TRP A 13 8.38 7.06 4.61
CA TRP A 13 8.81 6.74 5.96
C TRP A 13 9.69 7.86 6.51
N ASP A 14 10.65 8.37 5.74
CA ASP A 14 11.52 9.47 6.17
C ASP A 14 10.70 10.71 6.57
N LYS A 15 9.79 11.15 5.69
CA LYS A 15 8.90 12.28 5.99
C LYS A 15 7.95 12.04 7.16
N PHE A 16 7.49 10.80 7.35
CA PHE A 16 6.62 10.44 8.46
C PHE A 16 7.35 10.56 9.80
N HIS A 17 8.56 10.01 9.91
CA HIS A 17 9.37 10.09 11.12
C HIS A 17 9.79 11.55 11.42
N LYS A 18 9.99 12.37 10.39
CA LYS A 18 10.26 13.81 10.52
C LYS A 18 9.02 14.66 10.81
N LYS A 19 7.82 14.08 10.82
CA LYS A 19 6.52 14.78 10.97
C LYS A 19 6.29 15.87 9.91
N GLU A 20 6.82 15.66 8.70
CA GLU A 20 6.75 16.63 7.58
C GLU A 20 5.56 16.37 6.65
N LEU A 21 4.80 15.31 6.90
CA LEU A 21 3.64 14.95 6.09
C LEU A 21 2.43 15.80 6.47
N LYS A 22 1.89 16.53 5.48
CA LYS A 22 0.61 17.24 5.60
C LYS A 22 -0.61 16.31 5.50
N TYR A 23 -0.44 15.16 4.84
CA TYR A 23 -1.50 14.18 4.57
C TYR A 23 -1.04 12.77 4.91
N THR A 24 -1.98 11.83 4.99
CA THR A 24 -1.68 10.41 5.25
C THR A 24 -0.86 9.79 4.13
N ARG A 25 -0.09 8.76 4.46
CA ARG A 25 0.67 7.96 3.50
C ARG A 25 -0.29 7.07 2.72
N GLY A 26 -0.11 6.94 1.42
CA GLY A 26 -0.94 6.11 0.55
C GLY A 26 -0.82 4.61 0.85
N TYR A 27 -1.88 3.86 0.60
CA TYR A 27 -1.85 2.40 0.62
C TYR A 27 -1.34 1.85 -0.70
N LEU A 28 -0.72 0.67 -0.69
CA LEU A 28 -0.18 0.07 -1.90
C LEU A 28 -1.30 -0.52 -2.77
N ILE A 29 -2.30 -1.14 -2.13
CA ILE A 29 -3.53 -1.61 -2.76
C ILE A 29 -4.69 -1.33 -1.81
N GLU A 30 -5.74 -0.67 -2.31
CA GLU A 30 -6.97 -0.38 -1.57
C GLU A 30 -8.19 -0.84 -2.37
N PHE A 31 -9.05 -1.64 -1.73
CA PHE A 31 -10.33 -2.06 -2.29
C PHE A 31 -11.47 -1.37 -1.55
N VAL A 32 -12.35 -0.73 -2.29
CA VAL A 32 -13.48 0.02 -1.74
C VAL A 32 -14.76 -0.46 -2.41
N TYR A 33 -15.74 -0.89 -1.62
CA TYR A 33 -17.06 -1.37 -2.10
C TYR A 33 -16.96 -2.43 -3.20
N THR A 34 -16.10 -3.43 -2.99
CA THR A 34 -15.83 -4.46 -4.01
C THR A 34 -16.03 -5.86 -3.42
N THR A 35 -16.64 -6.76 -4.21
CA THR A 35 -16.82 -8.17 -3.87
C THR A 35 -16.19 -9.07 -4.93
N GLY A 36 -15.81 -10.29 -4.56
CA GLY A 36 -15.28 -11.29 -5.51
C GLY A 36 -13.83 -11.08 -5.98
N ILE A 37 -13.00 -10.36 -5.20
CA ILE A 37 -11.59 -10.13 -5.55
C ILE A 37 -10.72 -11.36 -5.24
N VAL A 38 -9.91 -11.77 -6.23
CA VAL A 38 -8.85 -12.78 -6.07
C VAL A 38 -7.52 -12.16 -6.44
N ILE A 39 -6.57 -12.22 -5.51
CA ILE A 39 -5.17 -11.82 -5.71
C ILE A 39 -4.32 -13.08 -5.58
N SER A 40 -3.48 -13.36 -6.57
CA SER A 40 -2.60 -14.52 -6.53
C SER A 40 -1.27 -14.24 -7.22
N ASN A 41 -0.21 -14.93 -6.79
CA ASN A 41 1.12 -14.94 -7.41
C ASN A 41 1.75 -13.54 -7.59
N ILE A 42 1.58 -12.66 -6.61
CA ILE A 42 2.28 -11.36 -6.56
C ILE A 42 3.05 -11.19 -5.25
N THR A 43 4.09 -10.37 -5.29
CA THR A 43 4.84 -9.89 -4.13
C THR A 43 4.58 -8.40 -3.95
N LEU A 44 4.23 -8.00 -2.74
CA LEU A 44 4.04 -6.59 -2.35
C LEU A 44 5.22 -6.16 -1.49
N LEU A 45 5.88 -5.06 -1.85
CA LEU A 45 7.11 -4.61 -1.19
C LEU A 45 7.06 -3.11 -0.91
N ASN A 46 7.72 -2.69 0.17
CA ASN A 46 7.95 -1.30 0.55
C ASN A 46 6.73 -0.38 0.45
N SER A 47 5.56 -0.80 0.95
CA SER A 47 4.38 0.10 0.95
C SER A 47 4.67 1.40 1.71
N PRO A 48 4.25 2.57 1.19
CA PRO A 48 4.28 3.82 1.93
C PRO A 48 3.56 3.73 3.28
N SER A 49 2.49 2.93 3.38
CA SER A 49 1.66 2.78 4.58
C SER A 49 1.28 1.33 4.87
N TRP A 50 0.28 0.78 4.18
CA TRP A 50 -0.20 -0.60 4.30
C TRP A 50 -0.11 -1.31 2.94
N ASN A 51 0.22 -2.59 2.92
CA ASN A 51 0.29 -3.35 1.66
C ASN A 51 -1.09 -3.63 1.06
N VAL A 52 -2.05 -4.09 1.88
CA VAL A 52 -3.44 -4.33 1.46
C VAL A 52 -4.36 -3.72 2.51
N HIS A 53 -5.26 -2.82 2.08
CA HIS A 53 -6.23 -2.16 2.94
C HIS A 53 -7.67 -2.45 2.45
N PRO A 54 -8.33 -3.50 2.98
CA PRO A 54 -9.74 -3.75 2.70
C PRO A 54 -10.59 -2.87 3.63
N VAL A 55 -11.40 -1.97 3.06
CA VAL A 55 -12.14 -0.98 3.86
C VAL A 55 -13.56 -1.44 4.19
N TYR A 56 -14.28 -2.01 3.21
CA TYR A 56 -15.66 -2.46 3.36
C TYR A 56 -15.96 -3.62 2.41
N SER A 57 -16.90 -4.49 2.80
CA SER A 57 -17.43 -5.62 2.02
C SER A 57 -18.93 -5.46 1.77
#